data_AF-A0A4R6R6W9-F1
#
_entry.id   AF-A0A4R6R6W9-F1
#
_cell.length_a   1.000
_cell.length_b   1.000
_cell.length_c   1.000
_cell.angle_alpha   90.00
_cell.angle_beta   90.00
_cell.angle_gamma   90.00
#
_symmetry.space_group_name_H-M   'P 1'
#
loop_
_entity.id
_entity.type
_entity.pdbx_description
1 polymer ?
#
loop_
_entity_poly.entity_id
_entity_poly.type
_entity_poly.pdbx_seq_one_letter_code
_entity_poly.pdbx_strand_id
1 'polypeptide(L)'
;MIVLVLLATLAAAIVRLNWTQQMGSAQDIGASRAAQAAQAGVQWGLYQALKSGWKTSCGAAQTLDLRADTGFRVTVSCASTDYSEGESVSGTPQTIRLYTLTAVACNGAANTCPDAGSVAGPGYVERRQEVQAVDAR
;
A
#
# COMPACT_ATOMS: atom_id res chain seq x y z
N MET A 1 13.67 37.60 38.21
CA MET A 1 12.68 36.54 38.50
C MET A 1 11.73 36.31 37.33
N ILE A 2 10.97 37.31 36.87
CA ILE A 2 10.02 37.15 35.73
C ILE A 2 10.71 36.72 34.42
N VAL A 3 11.85 37.31 34.09
CA VAL A 3 12.61 36.96 32.86
C VAL A 3 13.05 35.49 32.84
N LEU A 4 13.48 34.94 33.99
CA LEU A 4 13.89 33.54 34.08
C LEU A 4 12.71 32.59 33.85
N VAL A 5 11.53 32.95 34.38
CA VAL A 5 10.30 32.16 34.17
C VAL A 5 9.91 32.18 32.69
N LEU A 6 9.98 33.32 32.01
CA LEU A 6 9.68 33.44 30.58
C LEU A 6 10.66 32.65 29.70
N LEU A 7 11.95 32.68 30.04
CA LEU A 7 12.96 31.91 29.30
C LEU A 7 12.80 30.41 29.55
N ALA A 8 12.46 29.99 30.77
CA ALA A 8 12.19 28.59 31.10
C ALA A 8 10.95 28.05 30.39
N THR A 9 9.86 28.83 30.30
CA THR A 9 8.66 28.42 29.54
C THR A 9 8.93 28.33 28.04
N LEU A 10 9.69 29.28 27.47
CA LEU A 10 10.11 29.22 26.07
C LEU A 10 10.98 28.00 25.78
N ALA A 11 11.98 27.72 26.62
CA ALA A 11 12.83 26.55 26.48
C ALA A 11 12.03 25.24 26.56
N ALA A 12 11.09 25.14 27.50
CA ALA A 12 10.19 24.00 27.63
C ALA A 12 9.30 23.82 26.38
N ALA A 13 8.81 24.91 25.79
CA ALA A 13 8.03 24.88 24.55
C ALA A 13 8.87 24.38 23.35
N ILE A 14 10.11 24.87 23.21
CA ILE A 14 11.02 24.46 22.13
C ILE A 14 11.36 22.97 22.23
N VAL A 15 11.63 22.45 23.43
CA VAL A 15 11.90 21.02 23.63
C VAL A 15 10.71 20.19 23.15
N ARG A 16 9.49 20.50 23.60
CA ARG A 16 8.28 19.79 23.16
C ARG A 16 8.12 19.80 21.64
N LEU A 17 8.39 20.94 21.00
CA LEU A 17 8.33 21.07 19.56
C LEU A 17 9.37 20.17 18.85
N ASN A 18 10.62 20.15 19.32
CA ASN A 18 11.67 19.28 18.76
C ASN A 18 11.29 17.79 18.81
N TRP A 19 10.68 17.34 19.90
CA TRP A 19 10.19 15.96 20.03
C TRP A 19 9.08 15.65 19.01
N THR A 20 8.12 16.57 18.83
CA THR A 20 7.06 16.39 17.82
C THR A 20 7.59 16.38 16.39
N GLN A 21 8.61 17.20 16.08
CA GLN A 21 9.23 17.23 14.76
C GLN A 21 9.97 15.93 14.44
N GLN A 22 10.69 15.36 15.41
CA GLN A 22 11.38 14.08 15.23
C GLN A 22 10.40 12.94 14.95
N MET A 23 9.29 12.86 15.69
CA MET A 23 8.26 11.84 15.46
C MET A 23 7.58 11.99 14.09
N GLY A 24 7.28 13.23 13.67
CA GLY A 24 6.71 13.51 12.35
C GLY A 24 7.64 13.03 11.22
N SER A 25 8.92 13.38 11.31
CA SER A 25 9.91 12.98 10.30
C SER A 25 10.06 11.46 10.17
N ALA A 26 10.04 10.72 11.30
CA ALA A 26 10.07 9.27 11.29
C ALA A 26 8.81 8.67 10.62
N GLN A 27 7.65 9.27 10.85
CA GLN A 27 6.39 8.81 10.26
C GLN A 27 6.32 9.10 8.75
N ASP A 28 6.88 10.21 8.29
CA ASP A 28 6.99 10.54 6.86
C ASP A 28 7.88 9.55 6.11
N ILE A 29 9.03 9.18 6.71
CA ILE A 29 9.91 8.14 6.16
C ILE A 29 9.20 6.78 6.14
N GLY A 30 8.45 6.45 7.20
CA GLY A 30 7.63 5.23 7.25
C GLY A 30 6.58 5.21 6.14
N ALA A 31 5.91 6.33 5.92
CA ALA A 31 4.91 6.49 4.86
C ALA A 31 5.50 6.34 3.46
N SER A 32 6.69 6.90 3.19
CA SER A 32 7.35 6.76 1.89
C SER A 32 7.76 5.31 1.61
N ARG A 33 8.28 4.62 2.62
CA ARG A 33 8.64 3.19 2.52
C ARG A 33 7.41 2.30 2.31
N ALA A 34 6.32 2.56 3.03
CA ALA A 34 5.06 1.87 2.83
C ALA A 34 4.52 2.05 1.40
N ALA A 35 4.62 3.26 0.84
CA ALA A 35 4.22 3.53 -0.53
C ALA A 35 5.09 2.77 -1.55
N GLN A 36 6.41 2.76 -1.37
CA GLN A 36 7.32 1.99 -2.23
C GLN A 36 7.05 0.48 -2.15
N ALA A 37 6.79 -0.06 -0.95
CA ALA A 37 6.42 -1.45 -0.77
C ALA A 37 5.10 -1.80 -1.48
N ALA A 38 4.07 -0.95 -1.34
CA ALA A 38 2.80 -1.13 -2.03
C ALA A 38 2.97 -1.10 -3.57
N GLN A 39 3.80 -0.20 -4.09
CA GLN A 39 4.13 -0.14 -5.53
C GLN A 39 4.79 -1.44 -6.02
N ALA A 40 5.76 -1.96 -5.26
CA ALA A 40 6.39 -3.24 -5.59
C ALA A 40 5.38 -4.40 -5.59
N GLY A 41 4.46 -4.43 -4.62
CA GLY A 41 3.37 -5.42 -4.58
C GLY A 41 2.43 -5.31 -5.78
N VAL A 42 2.08 -4.10 -6.19
CA VAL A 42 1.29 -3.86 -7.41
C VAL A 42 2.02 -4.34 -8.66
N GLN A 43 3.30 -4.01 -8.82
CA GLN A 43 4.09 -4.43 -9.98
C GLN A 43 4.18 -5.96 -10.08
N TRP A 44 4.42 -6.62 -8.94
CA TRP A 44 4.38 -8.07 -8.86
C TRP A 44 2.98 -8.62 -9.21
N GLY A 45 1.92 -8.03 -8.67
CA GLY A 45 0.54 -8.47 -8.94
C GLY A 45 0.15 -8.29 -10.41
N LEU A 46 0.57 -7.20 -11.04
CA LEU A 46 0.38 -6.93 -12.47
C LEU A 46 1.11 -7.97 -13.33
N TYR A 47 2.35 -8.30 -12.96
CA TYR A 47 3.07 -9.40 -13.61
C TYR A 47 2.29 -10.71 -13.50
N GLN A 48 1.73 -11.01 -12.32
CA GLN A 48 0.94 -12.23 -12.14
C GLN A 48 -0.32 -12.22 -13.01
N ALA A 49 -1.02 -11.07 -13.09
CA ALA A 49 -2.24 -10.90 -13.86
C ALA A 49 -2.02 -10.99 -15.37
N LEU A 50 -0.91 -10.48 -15.91
CA LEU A 50 -0.69 -10.43 -17.36
C LEU A 50 0.18 -11.58 -17.90
N LYS A 51 1.06 -12.16 -17.07
CA LYS A 51 2.09 -13.11 -17.53
C LYS A 51 2.08 -14.45 -16.80
N SER A 52 1.38 -14.61 -15.68
CA SER A 52 1.46 -15.83 -14.87
C SER A 52 0.09 -16.42 -14.52
N GLY A 53 -0.01 -17.20 -13.44
CA GLY A 53 -1.18 -17.93 -12.97
C GLY A 53 -2.42 -17.08 -12.67
N TRP A 54 -2.36 -15.74 -12.67
CA TRP A 54 -3.56 -14.90 -12.57
C TRP A 54 -4.14 -14.48 -13.93
N LYS A 55 -3.49 -14.85 -15.03
CA LYS A 55 -3.95 -14.52 -16.39
C LYS A 55 -5.32 -15.10 -16.73
N THR A 56 -5.58 -16.35 -16.38
CA THR A 56 -6.89 -16.98 -16.67
C THR A 56 -7.97 -16.60 -15.67
N SER A 57 -7.60 -16.13 -14.49
CA SER A 57 -8.50 -15.71 -13.41
C SER A 57 -7.63 -15.21 -12.28
N CYS A 58 -8.04 -14.17 -11.55
CA CYS A 58 -7.36 -13.81 -10.32
C CYS A 58 -7.30 -14.99 -9.36
N GLY A 59 -6.13 -15.26 -8.79
CA GLY A 59 -5.95 -16.25 -7.73
C GLY A 59 -6.22 -15.67 -6.34
N ALA A 60 -6.03 -16.51 -5.31
CA ALA A 60 -6.15 -16.07 -3.92
C ALA A 60 -5.16 -14.94 -3.60
N ALA A 61 -5.57 -14.00 -2.73
CA ALA A 61 -4.69 -12.93 -2.26
C ALA A 61 -3.38 -13.50 -1.70
N GLN A 62 -2.27 -12.84 -2.02
CA GLN A 62 -0.93 -13.25 -1.61
C GLN A 62 -0.31 -12.17 -0.74
N THR A 63 0.41 -12.59 0.30
CA THR A 63 1.17 -11.65 1.13
C THR A 63 2.65 -11.82 0.86
N LEU A 64 3.27 -10.74 0.40
CA LEU A 64 4.70 -10.62 0.23
C LEU A 64 5.30 -10.07 1.51
N ASP A 65 6.24 -10.81 2.08
CA ASP A 65 7.01 -10.33 3.23
C ASP A 65 8.22 -9.53 2.73
N LEU A 66 8.07 -8.20 2.71
CA LEU A 66 9.11 -7.26 2.30
C LEU A 66 9.75 -6.56 3.52
N ARG A 67 9.59 -7.14 4.72
CA ARG A 67 10.04 -6.50 5.97
C ARG A 67 11.55 -6.35 6.03
N ALA A 68 12.30 -7.29 5.46
CA ALA A 68 13.76 -7.23 5.43
C ALA A 68 14.27 -5.96 4.70
N ASP A 69 13.60 -5.57 3.61
CA ASP A 69 14.03 -4.44 2.77
C ASP A 69 13.33 -3.12 3.12
N THR A 70 12.03 -3.18 3.43
CA THR A 70 11.19 -1.98 3.58
C THR A 70 10.69 -1.77 5.01
N GLY A 71 10.67 -2.83 5.83
CA GLY A 71 9.98 -2.86 7.13
C GLY A 71 8.47 -3.13 7.02
N PHE A 72 7.95 -3.37 5.82
CA PHE A 72 6.51 -3.57 5.57
C PHE A 72 6.25 -4.95 4.97
N ARG A 73 5.07 -5.48 5.28
CA ARG A 73 4.50 -6.61 4.56
C ARG A 73 3.47 -6.06 3.58
N VAL A 74 3.25 -6.75 2.46
CA VAL A 74 2.31 -6.29 1.44
C VAL A 74 1.35 -7.40 1.05
N THR A 75 0.06 -7.19 1.30
CA THR A 75 -0.97 -8.12 0.84
C THR A 75 -1.55 -7.62 -0.48
N VAL A 76 -1.41 -8.43 -1.52
CA VAL A 76 -1.89 -8.17 -2.87
C VAL A 76 -3.12 -9.03 -3.15
N SER A 77 -4.23 -8.39 -3.46
CA SER A 77 -5.45 -9.02 -3.93
C SER A 77 -5.74 -8.64 -5.38
N CYS A 78 -6.46 -9.51 -6.07
CA CYS A 78 -6.80 -9.38 -7.49
C CYS A 78 -8.29 -9.70 -7.64
N ALA A 79 -9.00 -8.84 -8.38
CA ALA A 79 -10.33 -9.12 -8.90
C ALA A 79 -10.30 -8.98 -10.43
N SER A 80 -10.98 -9.88 -11.15
CA SER A 80 -11.06 -9.83 -12.61
C SER A 80 -12.51 -9.88 -13.08
N THR A 81 -12.83 -9.14 -14.12
CA THR A 81 -14.16 -9.13 -14.74
C THR A 81 -14.02 -9.11 -16.25
N ASP A 82 -14.82 -9.94 -16.92
CA ASP A 82 -14.89 -10.00 -18.38
C ASP A 82 -15.96 -9.05 -18.90
N TYR A 83 -15.61 -8.28 -19.92
CA TYR A 83 -16.52 -7.41 -20.65
C TYR A 83 -16.51 -7.80 -22.13
N SER A 84 -17.69 -7.79 -22.74
CA SER A 84 -17.82 -7.92 -24.21
C SER A 84 -17.82 -6.53 -24.82
N GLU A 85 -16.85 -6.24 -25.69
CA GLU A 85 -16.75 -4.97 -26.43
C GLU A 85 -17.40 -5.04 -27.82
N GLY A 86 -18.18 -6.09 -28.08
CA GLY A 86 -18.91 -6.28 -29.33
C GLY A 86 -18.38 -7.48 -30.12
N GLU A 87 -18.51 -7.43 -31.43
CA GLU A 87 -18.22 -8.54 -32.34
C GLU A 87 -17.19 -8.11 -33.37
N SER A 88 -16.27 -9.01 -33.71
CA SER A 88 -15.37 -8.87 -34.86
C SER A 88 -16.15 -8.81 -36.17
N VAL A 89 -15.51 -8.34 -37.24
CA VAL A 89 -16.04 -8.38 -38.62
C VAL A 89 -16.45 -9.82 -39.03
N SER A 90 -15.82 -10.82 -38.42
CA SER A 90 -16.12 -12.25 -38.61
C SER A 90 -17.26 -12.79 -37.73
N GLY A 91 -17.91 -11.94 -36.92
CA GLY A 91 -18.98 -12.34 -35.98
C GLY A 91 -18.46 -13.14 -34.77
N THR A 92 -17.25 -12.84 -34.30
CA THR A 92 -16.66 -13.45 -33.09
C THR A 92 -16.63 -12.45 -31.93
N PRO A 93 -17.13 -12.80 -30.73
CA PRO A 93 -17.19 -11.87 -29.61
C PRO A 93 -15.80 -11.38 -29.24
N GLN A 94 -15.62 -10.07 -29.18
CA GLN A 94 -14.41 -9.43 -28.66
C GLN A 94 -14.59 -9.25 -27.16
N THR A 95 -13.79 -9.99 -26.38
CA THR A 95 -13.85 -9.92 -24.91
C THR A 95 -12.57 -9.29 -24.38
N ILE A 96 -12.74 -8.31 -23.49
CA ILE A 96 -11.65 -7.77 -22.69
C ILE A 96 -11.79 -8.24 -21.26
N ARG A 97 -10.67 -8.44 -20.60
CA ARG A 97 -10.63 -8.72 -19.18
C ARG A 97 -10.03 -7.53 -18.44
N LEU A 98 -10.81 -6.98 -17.52
CA LEU A 98 -10.34 -5.96 -16.58
C LEU A 98 -9.86 -6.64 -15.30
N TYR A 99 -8.62 -6.36 -14.91
CA TYR A 99 -8.05 -6.73 -13.62
C TYR A 99 -8.00 -5.50 -12.73
N THR A 100 -8.50 -5.63 -11.50
CA THR A 100 -8.32 -4.67 -10.41
C THR A 100 -7.40 -5.28 -9.37
N LEU A 101 -6.23 -4.70 -9.22
CA LEU A 101 -5.19 -5.14 -8.29
C LEU A 101 -5.15 -4.17 -7.12
N THR A 102 -5.24 -4.68 -5.90
CA THR A 102 -5.07 -3.89 -4.68
C THR A 102 -3.88 -4.42 -3.91
N ALA A 103 -2.90 -3.58 -3.62
CA ALA A 103 -1.81 -3.88 -2.71
C ALA A 103 -1.93 -3.03 -1.44
N VAL A 104 -1.89 -3.67 -0.28
CA VAL A 104 -1.90 -2.99 1.02
C VAL A 104 -0.60 -3.29 1.74
N ALA A 105 0.21 -2.27 1.99
CA ALA A 105 1.44 -2.34 2.77
C ALA A 105 1.17 -1.91 4.21
N CYS A 106 1.59 -2.70 5.20
CA CYS A 106 1.44 -2.37 6.62
C CYS A 106 2.62 -2.91 7.47
N ASN A 107 2.93 -2.20 8.56
CA ASN A 107 4.00 -2.56 9.52
C ASN A 107 3.45 -3.08 10.86
N GLY A 108 2.17 -3.49 10.89
CA GLY A 108 1.52 -4.06 12.06
C GLY A 108 1.92 -5.51 12.35
N ALA A 109 1.41 -6.05 13.45
CA ALA A 109 1.71 -7.40 13.94
C ALA A 109 0.98 -8.52 13.20
N ALA A 110 -0.09 -8.22 12.45
CA ALA A 110 -0.81 -9.23 11.69
C ALA A 110 0.06 -9.87 10.60
N ASN A 111 -0.32 -11.06 10.13
CA ASN A 111 0.36 -11.72 9.01
C ASN A 111 -0.13 -11.21 7.64
N THR A 112 -1.33 -10.61 7.57
CA THR A 112 -1.92 -10.01 6.36
C THR A 112 -2.26 -8.53 6.59
N CYS A 113 -2.32 -7.75 5.51
CA CYS A 113 -2.76 -6.37 5.51
C CYS A 113 -4.14 -6.30 4.82
N PRO A 114 -5.05 -5.41 5.25
CA PRO A 114 -4.89 -4.41 6.32
C PRO A 114 -4.84 -5.01 7.74
N ASP A 115 -4.27 -4.26 8.69
CA ASP A 115 -4.15 -4.69 10.10
C ASP A 115 -4.88 -3.73 11.05
N ALA A 116 -6.19 -3.94 11.18
CA ALA A 116 -7.05 -3.14 12.05
C ALA A 116 -6.61 -3.17 13.54
N GLY A 117 -5.96 -4.25 13.99
CA GLY A 117 -5.53 -4.40 15.38
C GLY A 117 -4.38 -3.49 15.77
N SER A 118 -3.57 -3.07 14.80
CA SER A 118 -2.39 -2.23 15.03
C SER A 118 -2.66 -0.72 14.82
N VAL A 119 -3.87 -0.32 14.42
CA VAL A 119 -4.20 1.08 14.05
C VAL A 119 -3.98 2.08 15.19
N ALA A 120 -4.20 1.68 16.44
CA ALA A 120 -3.97 2.53 17.61
C ALA A 120 -2.49 2.60 18.03
N GLY A 121 -1.62 1.80 17.42
CA GLY A 121 -0.20 1.72 17.75
C GLY A 121 0.56 2.97 17.30
N PRO A 122 1.37 3.61 18.17
CA PRO A 122 2.25 4.69 17.74
C PRO A 122 3.24 4.17 16.68
N GLY A 123 3.34 4.88 15.56
CA GLY A 123 4.22 4.49 14.45
C GLY A 123 3.63 3.44 13.50
N TYR A 124 2.38 3.01 13.70
CA TYR A 124 1.68 2.22 12.70
C TYR A 124 1.45 3.03 11.42
N VAL A 125 1.77 2.41 10.29
CA VAL A 125 1.63 2.99 8.96
C VAL A 125 1.03 1.93 8.04
N GLU A 126 -0.02 2.32 7.35
CA GLU A 126 -0.64 1.53 6.30
C GLU A 126 -0.78 2.36 5.02
N ARG A 127 -0.49 1.75 3.87
CA ARG A 127 -0.71 2.36 2.55
C ARG A 127 -1.37 1.36 1.62
N ARG A 128 -2.47 1.79 1.00
CA ARG A 128 -3.21 1.05 -0.02
C ARG A 128 -2.94 1.68 -1.39
N GLN A 129 -2.62 0.84 -2.37
CA GLN A 129 -2.55 1.23 -3.77
C GLN A 129 -3.41 0.30 -4.60
N GLU A 130 -4.20 0.89 -5.50
CA GLU A 130 -5.05 0.16 -6.42
C GLU A 130 -4.67 0.53 -7.84
N VAL A 131 -4.61 -0.45 -8.74
CA VAL A 131 -4.43 -0.24 -10.17
C VAL A 131 -5.37 -1.13 -10.96
N GLN A 132 -5.69 -0.66 -12.16
CA GLN A 132 -6.48 -1.41 -13.12
C GLN A 132 -5.66 -1.69 -14.37
N ALA A 133 -5.80 -2.89 -14.91
CA ALA A 133 -5.15 -3.32 -16.13
C ALA A 133 -6.15 -4.06 -17.02
N VAL A 134 -5.99 -3.93 -18.32
CA VAL A 134 -6.83 -4.60 -19.32
C VAL A 134 -6.01 -5.56 -20.16
N ASP A 135 -6.57 -6.74 -20.43
CA ASP A 135 -6.03 -7.71 -21.39
C ASP A 135 -7.11 -7.99 -22.45
N ALA A 136 -6.79 -7.73 -23.71
CA ALA A 136 -7.67 -8.03 -24.85
C ALA A 136 -7.42 -9.47 -25.30
N ARG A 137 -8.48 -10.27 -25.40
CA ARG A 137 -8.39 -11.72 -25.63
C ARG A 137 -8.65 -12.14 -27.06
#